data_AF-A0A1G8CJ69-F1
#
_entry.id   AF-A0A1G8CJ69-F1
#
_cell.length_a   1.000
_cell.length_b   1.000
_cell.length_c   1.000
_cell.angle_alpha   90.00
_cell.angle_beta   90.00
_cell.angle_gamma   90.00
#
_symmetry.space_group_name_H-M   'P 1'
#
loop_
_entity.id
_entity.type
_entity.pdbx_description
1 polymer ?
#
loop_
_entity_poly.entity_id
_entity_poly.type
_entity_poly.pdbx_seq_one_letter_code
_entity_poly.pdbx_strand_id
1 'polypeptide(L)'
;MAADPPPPPDDTPDSRPATDNGPPLNPCVRALREAMRLYAEAVLDRARAMPDGRVGAVDLLAIQAYLMRRDSNVEAYLDSLMVECREWQRAALMNELRGDTFHRLLVGLFEDRLTPRGELGRDDPERLPRQALPAFFQWAHGVLGAEFVTRQERACERAKGRLIEQAGMAFDWADLERQPEVVTILQETAYRLITHFGRNFRGKVATFITKMNYNLTETDRSFGLGRGYLINERRTRLLLSALIRPIDPEAMGPEARQTLARNLGEGKLAIIQRLKAEVASLDGGG
;
A
#
# COMPACT_ATOMS: atom_id res chain seq x y z
N MET A 1 -21.44 71.53 -3.58
CA MET A 1 -22.17 70.31 -3.99
C MET A 1 -21.71 69.20 -3.06
N ALA A 2 -22.55 68.85 -2.08
CA ALA A 2 -22.28 67.73 -1.18
C ALA A 2 -22.74 66.45 -1.88
N ALA A 3 -21.89 65.42 -1.90
CA ALA A 3 -22.20 64.12 -2.47
C ALA A 3 -23.07 63.32 -1.49
N ASP A 4 -24.14 62.72 -1.98
CA ASP A 4 -25.02 61.86 -1.18
C ASP A 4 -24.27 60.63 -0.65
N PRO A 5 -24.55 60.18 0.58
CA PRO A 5 -23.96 58.97 1.13
C PRO A 5 -24.54 57.72 0.43
N PRO A 6 -23.73 56.65 0.30
CA PRO A 6 -24.16 55.41 -0.35
C PRO A 6 -25.26 54.71 0.46
N PRO A 7 -26.14 53.95 -0.22
CA PRO A 7 -27.20 53.20 0.46
C PRO A 7 -26.62 52.10 1.36
N PRO A 8 -27.31 51.76 2.46
CA PRO A 8 -26.88 50.69 3.35
C PRO A 8 -26.94 49.31 2.66
N PRO A 9 -26.11 48.36 3.11
CA PRO A 9 -26.08 47.01 2.56
C PRO A 9 -27.41 46.28 2.79
N ASP A 10 -27.83 45.52 1.78
CA ASP A 10 -29.04 44.70 1.76
C ASP A 10 -28.80 43.44 2.62
N ASP A 11 -29.27 43.46 3.86
CA ASP A 11 -29.24 42.32 4.80
C ASP A 11 -30.39 41.34 4.55
N THR A 12 -30.62 40.94 3.29
CA THR A 12 -31.51 39.83 2.99
C THR A 12 -30.74 38.50 3.11
N PRO A 13 -31.16 37.57 3.99
CA PRO A 13 -30.52 36.26 4.09
C PRO A 13 -30.67 35.52 2.75
N ASP A 14 -29.54 35.21 2.11
CA ASP A 14 -29.44 34.46 0.87
C ASP A 14 -30.12 33.10 1.04
N SER A 15 -31.38 33.04 0.64
CA SER A 15 -32.25 31.86 0.75
C SER A 15 -31.97 30.91 -0.42
N ARG A 16 -30.70 30.56 -0.61
CA ARG A 16 -30.31 29.47 -1.51
C ARG A 16 -30.29 28.18 -0.68
N PRO A 17 -31.02 27.14 -1.09
CA PRO A 17 -30.91 25.85 -0.42
C PRO A 17 -29.45 25.40 -0.53
N ALA A 18 -28.81 25.15 0.62
CA ALA A 18 -27.50 24.56 0.68
C ALA A 18 -27.58 23.19 -0.01
N THR A 19 -27.11 23.10 -1.25
CA THR A 19 -26.84 21.82 -1.86
C THR A 19 -25.71 21.19 -1.07
N ASP A 20 -26.04 20.15 -0.30
CA ASP A 20 -25.13 19.27 0.44
C ASP A 20 -24.26 18.44 -0.51
N ASN A 21 -23.56 19.12 -1.41
CA ASN A 21 -22.60 18.55 -2.34
C ASN A 21 -21.19 18.78 -1.78
N GLY A 22 -20.99 18.34 -0.53
CA GLY A 22 -19.65 18.09 -0.04
C GLY A 22 -18.94 17.08 -0.95
N PRO A 23 -17.59 17.02 -0.93
CA PRO A 23 -16.86 15.99 -1.67
C PRO A 23 -17.45 14.60 -1.35
N PRO A 24 -17.56 13.70 -2.34
CA PRO A 24 -18.16 12.40 -2.13
C PRO A 24 -17.48 11.71 -0.95
N LEU A 25 -18.29 11.28 0.03
CA LEU A 25 -17.80 10.64 1.24
C LEU A 25 -16.91 9.44 0.91
N ASN A 26 -15.81 9.29 1.66
CA ASN A 26 -14.93 8.12 1.61
C ASN A 26 -15.79 6.83 1.62
N PRO A 27 -15.63 5.91 0.65
CA PRO A 27 -16.42 4.68 0.56
C PRO A 27 -16.43 3.84 1.84
N CYS A 28 -15.35 3.85 2.63
CA CYS A 28 -15.29 3.18 3.92
C CYS A 28 -16.17 3.87 4.99
N VAL A 29 -16.24 5.21 4.97
CA VAL A 29 -17.14 5.99 5.84
C VAL A 29 -18.59 5.80 5.40
N ARG A 30 -18.83 5.72 4.09
CA ARG A 30 -20.14 5.37 3.52
C ARG A 30 -20.56 3.97 3.95
N ALA A 31 -19.68 2.97 3.85
CA ALA A 31 -19.94 1.59 4.28
C ALA A 31 -20.27 1.51 5.78
N LEU A 32 -19.49 2.18 6.63
CA LEU A 32 -19.75 2.23 8.08
C LEU A 32 -21.08 2.91 8.40
N ARG A 33 -21.37 4.05 7.75
CA ARG A 33 -22.63 4.78 7.92
C ARG A 33 -23.83 3.93 7.52
N GLU A 34 -23.70 3.19 6.43
CA GLU A 34 -24.77 2.35 5.91
C GLU A 34 -25.01 1.11 6.77
N ALA A 35 -23.94 0.46 7.25
CA ALA A 35 -24.04 -0.62 8.24
C ALA A 35 -24.72 -0.14 9.53
N MET A 36 -24.39 1.05 10.00
CA MET A 36 -25.05 1.67 11.15
C MET A 36 -26.52 2.02 10.87
N ARG A 37 -26.85 2.49 9.66
CA ARG A 37 -28.23 2.78 9.24
C ARG A 37 -29.09 1.52 9.28
N LEU A 38 -28.62 0.42 8.66
CA LEU A 38 -29.31 -0.86 8.65
C LEU A 38 -29.53 -1.42 10.06
N TYR A 39 -28.52 -1.30 10.93
CA TYR A 39 -28.65 -1.70 12.32
C TYR A 39 -29.68 -0.85 13.08
N ALA A 40 -29.64 0.49 12.91
CA ALA A 40 -30.59 1.40 13.54
C ALA A 40 -32.03 1.17 13.06
N GLU A 41 -32.24 0.92 11.77
CA GLU A 41 -33.55 0.58 11.20
C GLU A 41 -34.09 -0.72 11.79
N ALA A 42 -33.26 -1.77 11.87
CA ALA A 42 -33.66 -3.03 12.49
C ALA A 42 -34.03 -2.87 13.98
N VAL A 43 -33.32 -2.02 14.72
CA VAL A 43 -33.65 -1.68 16.12
C VAL A 43 -34.96 -0.90 16.21
N LEU A 44 -35.19 0.07 15.31
CA LEU A 44 -36.40 0.87 15.29
C LEU A 44 -37.64 0.05 14.92
N ASP A 45 -37.52 -0.85 13.94
CA ASP A 45 -38.61 -1.74 13.54
C ASP A 45 -38.93 -2.75 14.65
N ARG A 46 -37.90 -3.24 15.36
CA ARG A 46 -38.10 -4.07 16.55
C ARG A 46 -38.78 -3.29 17.68
N ALA A 47 -38.39 -2.04 17.92
CA ALA A 47 -39.02 -1.18 18.92
C ALA A 47 -40.50 -0.93 18.58
N ARG A 48 -40.82 -0.66 17.31
CA ARG A 48 -42.21 -0.46 16.84
C ARG A 48 -43.07 -1.71 16.97
N ALA A 49 -42.48 -2.89 16.85
CA ALA A 49 -43.18 -4.17 17.01
C ALA A 49 -43.41 -4.55 18.49
N MET A 50 -42.81 -3.84 19.45
CA MET A 50 -42.94 -4.10 20.88
C MET A 50 -44.04 -3.22 21.51
N PRO A 51 -44.95 -3.77 22.33
CA PRO A 51 -46.07 -3.02 22.93
C PRO A 51 -45.65 -1.83 23.80
N ASP A 52 -44.47 -1.88 24.41
CA ASP A 52 -43.91 -0.85 25.28
C ASP A 52 -42.79 -0.03 24.62
N GLY A 53 -42.48 -0.31 23.35
CA GLY A 53 -41.43 0.36 22.58
C GLY A 53 -40.00 0.06 23.06
N ARG A 54 -39.81 -0.88 23.99
CA ARG A 54 -38.49 -1.16 24.59
C ARG A 54 -37.81 -2.33 23.89
N VAL A 55 -36.57 -2.11 23.49
CA VAL A 55 -35.69 -3.14 22.93
C VAL A 55 -34.71 -3.56 24.02
N GLY A 56 -34.78 -4.82 24.44
CA GLY A 56 -33.90 -5.37 25.47
C GLY A 56 -32.57 -5.88 24.89
N ALA A 57 -31.63 -6.21 25.78
CA ALA A 57 -30.34 -6.78 25.36
C ALA A 57 -30.48 -8.09 24.57
N VAL A 58 -31.48 -8.91 24.87
CA VAL A 58 -31.77 -10.14 24.12
C VAL A 58 -32.27 -9.84 22.70
N ASP A 59 -33.08 -8.80 22.53
CA ASP A 59 -33.54 -8.36 21.20
C ASP A 59 -32.41 -7.78 20.37
N LEU A 60 -31.49 -7.01 20.97
CA LEU A 60 -30.30 -6.51 20.29
C LEU A 60 -29.39 -7.65 19.83
N LEU A 61 -29.19 -8.67 20.67
CA LEU A 61 -28.43 -9.87 20.30
C LEU A 61 -29.13 -10.67 19.19
N ALA A 62 -30.47 -10.71 19.20
CA ALA A 62 -31.25 -11.34 18.13
C ALA A 62 -31.19 -10.56 16.81
N ILE A 63 -31.23 -9.22 16.85
CA ILE A 63 -31.03 -8.34 15.69
C ILE A 63 -29.62 -8.50 15.14
N GLN A 64 -28.61 -8.52 16.00
CA GLN A 64 -27.23 -8.80 15.61
C GLN A 64 -27.13 -10.18 14.97
N ALA A 65 -27.71 -11.22 15.58
CA ALA A 65 -27.71 -12.58 15.02
C ALA A 65 -28.51 -12.69 13.71
N TYR A 66 -29.57 -11.88 13.53
CA TYR A 66 -30.39 -11.81 12.31
C TYR A 66 -29.63 -11.17 11.15
N LEU A 67 -29.01 -10.01 11.39
CA LEU A 67 -28.14 -9.33 10.43
C LEU A 67 -26.92 -10.18 10.07
N MET A 68 -26.41 -10.97 11.02
CA MET A 68 -25.33 -11.94 10.79
C MET A 68 -25.80 -13.25 10.13
N ARG A 69 -27.10 -13.55 10.06
CA ARG A 69 -27.61 -14.84 9.55
C ARG A 69 -28.29 -14.79 8.19
N ARG A 70 -29.08 -13.77 7.87
CA ARG A 70 -29.99 -13.88 6.70
C ARG A 70 -30.46 -12.53 6.15
N ASP A 71 -29.69 -11.97 5.25
CA ASP A 71 -30.25 -11.46 4.00
C ASP A 71 -29.16 -11.47 2.93
N SER A 72 -29.27 -12.34 1.92
CA SER A 72 -28.28 -12.45 0.84
C SER A 72 -28.08 -11.13 0.10
N ASN A 73 -29.08 -10.25 0.13
CA ASN A 73 -29.00 -8.93 -0.47
C ASN A 73 -28.18 -7.95 0.38
N VAL A 74 -28.27 -8.05 1.71
CA VAL A 74 -27.47 -7.22 2.62
C VAL A 74 -26.02 -7.69 2.64
N GLU A 75 -25.77 -9.00 2.63
CA GLU A 75 -24.43 -9.57 2.52
C GLU A 75 -23.77 -9.17 1.20
N ALA A 76 -24.44 -9.37 0.06
CA ALA A 76 -23.91 -8.98 -1.26
C ALA A 76 -23.66 -7.46 -1.37
N TYR A 77 -24.53 -6.64 -0.77
CA TYR A 77 -24.38 -5.19 -0.76
C TYR A 77 -23.21 -4.75 0.15
N LEU A 78 -23.09 -5.29 1.36
CA LEU A 78 -21.96 -5.01 2.25
C LEU A 78 -20.64 -5.50 1.63
N ASP A 79 -20.64 -6.66 0.97
CA ASP A 79 -19.49 -7.16 0.22
C ASP A 79 -19.11 -6.19 -0.90
N SER A 80 -20.07 -5.66 -1.67
CA SER A 80 -19.81 -4.65 -2.70
C SER A 80 -19.19 -3.37 -2.11
N LEU A 81 -19.69 -2.91 -0.95
CA LEU A 81 -19.15 -1.73 -0.26
C LEU A 81 -17.74 -1.99 0.28
N MET A 82 -17.46 -3.21 0.75
CA MET A 82 -16.12 -3.63 1.18
C MET A 82 -15.16 -3.80 0.00
N VAL A 83 -15.63 -4.18 -1.17
CA VAL A 83 -14.85 -4.16 -2.41
C VAL A 83 -14.51 -2.72 -2.78
N GLU A 84 -15.49 -1.82 -2.83
CA GLU A 84 -15.27 -0.40 -3.12
C GLU A 84 -14.33 0.29 -2.12
N CYS A 85 -14.47 0.02 -0.82
CA CYS A 85 -13.57 0.53 0.21
C CYS A 85 -12.13 0.02 0.00
N ARG A 86 -11.95 -1.26 -0.38
CA ARG A 86 -10.63 -1.83 -0.70
C ARG A 86 -10.03 -1.23 -1.97
N GLU A 87 -10.82 -1.03 -3.02
CA GLU A 87 -10.37 -0.37 -4.25
C GLU A 87 -9.98 1.09 -3.98
N TRP A 88 -10.78 1.80 -3.17
CA TRP A 88 -10.49 3.17 -2.77
C TRP A 88 -9.22 3.23 -1.91
N GLN A 89 -9.04 2.35 -0.93
CA GLN A 89 -7.80 2.24 -0.15
C GLN A 89 -6.60 1.93 -1.05
N ARG A 90 -6.78 1.05 -2.04
CA ARG A 90 -5.74 0.73 -3.03
C ARG A 90 -5.39 1.93 -3.89
N ALA A 91 -6.37 2.71 -4.34
CA ALA A 91 -6.17 3.93 -5.11
C ALA A 91 -5.53 5.05 -4.27
N ALA A 92 -5.97 5.22 -3.03
CA ALA A 92 -5.40 6.16 -2.07
C ALA A 92 -3.94 5.83 -1.78
N LEU A 93 -3.65 4.56 -1.47
CA LEU A 93 -2.30 4.07 -1.28
C LEU A 93 -1.47 4.23 -2.56
N MET A 94 -2.01 3.90 -3.74
CA MET A 94 -1.30 4.13 -5.01
C MET A 94 -0.99 5.61 -5.28
N ASN A 95 -1.84 6.53 -4.83
CA ASN A 95 -1.58 7.96 -4.90
C ASN A 95 -0.56 8.42 -3.85
N GLU A 96 -0.60 7.86 -2.64
CA GLU A 96 0.39 8.09 -1.59
C GLU A 96 1.78 7.59 -2.01
N LEU A 97 1.86 6.36 -2.54
CA LEU A 97 3.08 5.77 -3.11
C LEU A 97 3.66 6.55 -4.29
N ARG A 98 2.84 7.35 -4.99
CA ARG A 98 3.32 8.27 -6.04
C ARG A 98 3.94 9.54 -5.46
N GLY A 99 3.49 9.97 -4.28
CA GLY A 99 3.98 11.15 -3.58
C GLY A 99 5.16 10.88 -2.65
N ASP A 100 5.23 9.68 -2.09
CA ASP A 100 6.27 9.26 -1.15
C ASP A 100 7.59 8.97 -1.87
N THR A 101 8.61 9.76 -1.55
CA THR A 101 9.94 9.66 -2.15
C THR A 101 10.62 8.33 -1.81
N PHE A 102 10.46 7.81 -0.60
CA PHE A 102 11.09 6.56 -0.17
C PHE A 102 10.47 5.35 -0.87
N HIS A 103 9.14 5.24 -0.94
CA HIS A 103 8.50 4.14 -1.66
C HIS A 103 8.82 4.15 -3.14
N ARG A 104 8.90 5.35 -3.75
CA ARG A 104 9.32 5.49 -5.14
C ARG A 104 10.74 4.99 -5.37
N LEU A 105 11.68 5.37 -4.51
CA LEU A 105 13.07 4.89 -4.58
C LEU A 105 13.15 3.37 -4.41
N LEU A 106 12.32 2.78 -3.53
CA LEU A 106 12.22 1.34 -3.39
C LEU A 106 11.68 0.65 -4.64
N VAL A 107 10.67 1.23 -5.30
CA VAL A 107 10.16 0.74 -6.59
C VAL A 107 11.25 0.80 -7.66
N GLY A 108 12.08 1.84 -7.65
CA GLY A 108 13.23 1.97 -8.55
C GLY A 108 14.16 0.75 -8.54
N LEU A 109 14.26 0.03 -7.40
CA LEU A 109 15.08 -1.18 -7.28
C LEU A 109 14.60 -2.33 -8.16
N PHE A 110 13.34 -2.36 -8.59
CA PHE A 110 12.76 -3.45 -9.37
C PHE A 110 11.75 -2.98 -10.44
N GLU A 111 11.73 -1.69 -10.78
CA GLU A 111 10.86 -1.10 -11.81
C GLU A 111 11.06 -1.80 -13.16
N ASP A 112 12.30 -2.21 -13.47
CA ASP A 112 12.66 -3.00 -14.66
C ASP A 112 12.00 -4.39 -14.70
N ARG A 113 11.57 -4.91 -13.56
CA ARG A 113 10.88 -6.20 -13.41
C ARG A 113 9.37 -6.06 -13.30
N LEU A 114 8.85 -4.85 -13.13
CA LEU A 114 7.41 -4.62 -13.07
C LEU A 114 6.79 -4.73 -14.47
N THR A 115 5.51 -5.11 -14.49
CA THR A 115 4.67 -5.00 -15.69
C THR A 115 4.60 -3.53 -16.13
N PRO A 116 4.70 -3.22 -17.44
CA PRO A 116 4.55 -1.84 -17.94
C PRO A 116 3.23 -1.19 -17.48
N ARG A 117 3.23 0.14 -17.39
CA ARG A 117 2.03 0.89 -16.99
C ARG A 117 0.98 0.82 -18.11
N GLY A 118 -0.28 0.69 -17.73
CA GLY A 118 -1.38 0.57 -18.69
C GLY A 118 -1.56 -0.84 -19.26
N GLU A 119 -0.64 -1.75 -18.99
CA GLU A 119 -0.79 -3.17 -19.30
C GLU A 119 -1.39 -3.89 -18.09
N LEU A 120 -2.50 -4.59 -18.33
CA LEU A 120 -2.95 -5.64 -17.43
C LEU A 120 -1.87 -6.71 -17.46
N GLY A 121 -1.32 -7.04 -16.28
CA GLY A 121 -0.31 -8.08 -16.09
C GLY A 121 -0.74 -9.38 -16.76
N ARG A 122 -0.35 -9.54 -18.03
CA ARG A 122 -0.47 -10.79 -18.75
C ARG A 122 0.25 -11.87 -17.93
N ASP A 123 -0.02 -13.14 -18.20
CA ASP A 123 0.67 -14.29 -17.60
C ASP A 123 2.17 -14.34 -17.96
N ASP A 124 2.89 -13.21 -17.95
CA ASP A 124 4.33 -13.15 -18.06
C ASP A 124 4.94 -13.56 -16.70
N PRO A 125 5.55 -14.76 -16.63
CA PRO A 125 6.16 -15.23 -15.40
C PRO A 125 7.48 -14.50 -15.08
N GLU A 126 8.02 -13.72 -16.02
CA GLU A 126 9.24 -12.91 -15.86
C GLU A 126 8.96 -11.48 -15.38
N ARG A 127 7.69 -11.14 -15.14
CA ARG A 127 7.27 -9.83 -14.66
C ARG A 127 6.54 -9.93 -13.32
N LEU A 128 6.74 -8.88 -12.52
CA LEU A 128 6.00 -8.62 -11.30
C LEU A 128 4.76 -7.76 -11.62
N PRO A 129 3.57 -8.15 -11.16
CA PRO A 129 2.38 -7.32 -11.32
C PRO A 129 2.49 -6.08 -10.44
N ARG A 130 2.25 -4.88 -10.99
CA ARG A 130 2.26 -3.62 -10.21
C ARG A 130 1.20 -3.61 -9.10
N GLN A 131 0.15 -4.41 -9.28
CA GLN A 131 -0.93 -4.63 -8.31
C GLN A 131 -0.43 -5.23 -6.99
N ALA A 132 0.76 -5.83 -6.97
CA ALA A 132 1.41 -6.39 -5.79
C ALA A 132 2.19 -5.35 -4.96
N LEU A 133 2.45 -4.15 -5.50
CA LEU A 133 3.19 -3.09 -4.79
C LEU A 133 2.57 -2.73 -3.41
N PRO A 134 1.25 -2.56 -3.26
CA PRO A 134 0.61 -2.30 -1.96
C PRO A 134 0.99 -3.33 -0.90
N ALA A 135 0.83 -4.60 -1.26
CA ALA A 135 1.11 -5.72 -0.38
C ALA A 135 2.60 -5.79 -0.03
N PHE A 136 3.47 -5.50 -1.02
CA PHE A 136 4.91 -5.41 -0.80
C PHE A 136 5.24 -4.31 0.20
N PHE A 137 4.71 -3.10 0.06
CA PHE A 137 5.01 -2.00 0.96
C PHE A 137 4.48 -2.27 2.37
N GLN A 138 3.26 -2.80 2.50
CA GLN A 138 2.74 -3.19 3.80
C GLN A 138 3.64 -4.24 4.48
N TRP A 139 4.09 -5.25 3.73
CA TRP A 139 5.05 -6.24 4.24
C TRP A 139 6.39 -5.59 4.61
N ALA A 140 6.94 -4.74 3.75
CA ALA A 140 8.22 -4.07 3.95
C ALA A 140 8.18 -3.20 5.20
N HIS A 141 7.13 -2.41 5.41
CA HIS A 141 6.91 -1.65 6.64
C HIS A 141 6.90 -2.55 7.88
N GLY A 142 6.21 -3.69 7.82
CA GLY A 142 6.18 -4.66 8.92
C GLY A 142 7.54 -5.29 9.23
N VAL A 143 8.40 -5.48 8.21
CA VAL A 143 9.76 -6.01 8.38
C VAL A 143 10.75 -4.95 8.86
N LEU A 144 10.64 -3.74 8.35
CA LEU A 144 11.57 -2.64 8.63
C LEU A 144 11.27 -1.97 9.98
N GLY A 145 9.99 -1.92 10.36
CA GLY A 145 9.50 -1.23 11.55
C GLY A 145 9.27 0.27 11.30
N ALA A 146 8.24 0.82 11.96
CA ALA A 146 7.80 2.20 11.74
C ALA A 146 8.91 3.24 11.96
N GLU A 147 9.69 3.11 13.04
CA GLU A 147 10.79 4.06 13.34
C GLU A 147 11.86 4.09 12.25
N PHE A 148 12.21 2.93 11.69
CA PHE A 148 13.18 2.86 10.60
C PHE A 148 12.61 3.56 9.38
N VAL A 149 11.39 3.20 8.97
CA VAL A 149 10.77 3.72 7.76
C VAL A 149 10.61 5.24 7.83
N THR A 150 10.04 5.78 8.91
CA THR A 150 9.89 7.23 9.10
C THR A 150 11.23 7.96 9.07
N ARG A 151 12.29 7.36 9.61
CA ARG A 151 13.63 7.95 9.55
C ARG A 151 14.15 8.02 8.11
N GLN A 152 13.97 6.96 7.32
CA GLN A 152 14.41 6.91 5.93
C GLN A 152 13.57 7.82 5.03
N GLU A 153 12.25 7.85 5.20
CA GLU A 153 11.35 8.79 4.50
C GLU A 153 11.81 10.23 4.70
N ARG A 154 12.03 10.64 5.95
CA ARG A 154 12.55 11.99 6.25
C ARG A 154 13.92 12.25 5.63
N ALA A 155 14.79 11.25 5.54
CA ALA A 155 16.10 11.41 4.92
C ALA A 155 15.99 11.58 3.40
N CYS A 156 15.16 10.77 2.74
CA CYS A 156 14.86 10.89 1.31
C CYS A 156 14.22 12.24 0.96
N GLU A 157 13.25 12.71 1.75
CA GLU A 157 12.63 14.03 1.51
C GLU A 157 13.63 15.18 1.70
N ARG A 158 14.54 15.09 2.69
CA ARG A 158 15.63 16.08 2.83
C ARG A 158 16.58 16.08 1.63
N ALA A 159 16.94 14.90 1.14
CA ALA A 159 17.80 14.74 -0.03
C ALA A 159 17.17 15.38 -1.27
N LYS A 160 15.90 15.06 -1.52
CA LYS A 160 15.09 15.62 -2.60
C LYS A 160 14.93 17.13 -2.48
N GLY A 161 14.62 17.64 -1.27
CA GLY A 161 14.52 19.07 -0.99
C GLY A 161 15.78 19.83 -1.39
N ARG A 162 16.96 19.32 -0.99
CA ARG A 162 18.24 19.94 -1.39
C ARG A 162 18.47 19.94 -2.89
N LEU A 163 18.11 18.86 -3.59
CA LEU A 163 18.25 18.81 -5.05
C LEU A 163 17.30 19.78 -5.75
N ILE A 164 16.07 19.91 -5.26
CA ILE A 164 15.11 20.90 -5.78
C ILE A 164 15.63 22.32 -5.53
N GLU A 165 16.20 22.59 -4.35
CA GLU A 165 16.81 23.90 -4.05
C GLU A 165 18.00 24.22 -4.97
N GLN A 166 18.80 23.21 -5.34
CA GLN A 166 19.97 23.37 -6.21
C GLN A 166 19.61 23.45 -7.70
N ALA A 167 18.65 22.66 -8.17
CA ALA A 167 18.29 22.52 -9.59
C ALA A 167 17.02 23.30 -9.99
N GLY A 168 16.29 23.86 -9.03
CA GLY A 168 15.01 24.53 -9.26
C GLY A 168 13.96 23.59 -9.86
N MET A 169 13.32 24.02 -10.97
CA MET A 169 12.28 23.26 -11.67
C MET A 169 12.79 22.03 -12.45
N ALA A 170 14.12 21.84 -12.54
CA ALA A 170 14.74 20.79 -13.35
C ALA A 170 15.07 19.50 -12.56
N PHE A 171 14.30 19.18 -11.52
CA PHE A 171 14.53 18.00 -10.70
C PHE A 171 14.43 16.69 -11.52
N ASP A 172 15.48 15.86 -11.45
CA ASP A 172 15.54 14.50 -11.99
C ASP A 172 15.65 13.45 -10.88
N TRP A 173 14.83 12.40 -10.99
CA TRP A 173 14.86 11.25 -10.08
C TRP A 173 16.19 10.49 -10.15
N ALA A 174 16.82 10.43 -11.34
CA ALA A 174 18.10 9.76 -11.50
C ALA A 174 19.21 10.44 -10.66
N ASP A 175 19.14 11.76 -10.46
CA ASP A 175 20.11 12.49 -9.65
C ASP A 175 19.89 12.27 -8.15
N LEU A 176 18.64 12.09 -7.73
CA LEU A 176 18.31 11.69 -6.36
C LEU A 176 18.82 10.27 -6.07
N GLU A 177 18.61 9.33 -6.98
CA GLU A 177 19.06 7.94 -6.84
C GLU A 177 20.59 7.81 -6.72
N ARG A 178 21.35 8.76 -7.30
CA ARG A 178 22.81 8.82 -7.21
C ARG A 178 23.33 9.47 -5.94
N GLN A 179 22.48 10.09 -5.11
CA GLN A 179 22.95 10.72 -3.88
C GLN A 179 23.55 9.69 -2.92
N PRO A 180 24.77 9.90 -2.38
CA PRO A 180 25.43 8.92 -1.51
C PRO A 180 24.58 8.49 -0.30
N GLU A 181 23.83 9.42 0.27
CA GLU A 181 22.91 9.12 1.38
C GLU A 181 21.75 8.22 0.92
N VAL A 182 21.17 8.47 -0.26
CA VAL A 182 20.06 7.68 -0.82
C VAL A 182 20.54 6.27 -1.17
N VAL A 183 21.73 6.15 -1.76
CA VAL A 183 22.37 4.85 -2.00
C VAL A 183 22.52 4.07 -0.69
N THR A 184 22.98 4.73 0.38
CA THR A 184 23.14 4.10 1.70
C THR A 184 21.78 3.65 2.25
N ILE A 185 20.75 4.49 2.17
CA ILE A 185 19.39 4.17 2.61
C ILE A 185 18.84 2.94 1.86
N LEU A 186 19.01 2.89 0.54
CA LEU A 186 18.56 1.78 -0.29
C LEU A 186 19.31 0.49 0.04
N GLN A 187 20.63 0.57 0.25
CA GLN A 187 21.44 -0.58 0.65
C GLN A 187 21.05 -1.12 2.03
N GLU A 188 20.86 -0.24 3.03
CA GLU A 188 20.41 -0.64 4.36
C GLU A 188 19.01 -1.27 4.32
N THR A 189 18.11 -0.68 3.53
CA THR A 189 16.74 -1.17 3.39
C THR A 189 16.72 -2.53 2.71
N ALA A 190 17.40 -2.66 1.58
CA ALA A 190 17.56 -3.93 0.87
C ALA A 190 18.15 -5.01 1.78
N TYR A 191 19.21 -4.69 2.53
CA TYR A 191 19.83 -5.61 3.47
C TYR A 191 18.83 -6.09 4.55
N ARG A 192 18.06 -5.19 5.16
CA ARG A 192 17.07 -5.56 6.19
C ARG A 192 15.94 -6.42 5.63
N LEU A 193 15.44 -6.10 4.44
CA LEU A 193 14.41 -6.89 3.77
C LEU A 193 14.92 -8.29 3.41
N ILE A 194 16.13 -8.40 2.88
CA ILE A 194 16.73 -9.68 2.50
C ILE A 194 17.07 -10.53 3.73
N THR A 195 17.69 -9.93 4.76
CA THR A 195 18.05 -10.68 5.98
C THR A 195 16.87 -11.12 6.81
N HIS A 196 15.68 -10.57 6.58
CA HIS A 196 14.44 -11.14 7.11
C HIS A 196 14.36 -12.64 6.83
N PHE A 197 14.78 -13.12 5.65
CA PHE A 197 14.67 -14.53 5.27
C PHE A 197 15.74 -15.45 5.92
N GLY A 198 16.80 -14.91 6.53
CA GLY A 198 18.04 -15.65 6.79
C GLY A 198 18.05 -16.75 7.85
N ARG A 199 16.99 -16.95 8.65
CA ARG A 199 16.91 -18.09 9.61
C ARG A 199 16.05 -19.25 9.13
N ASN A 200 15.07 -18.97 8.28
CA ASN A 200 14.13 -19.95 7.75
C ASN A 200 13.68 -19.46 6.37
N PHE A 201 14.54 -19.62 5.38
CA PHE A 201 14.33 -19.05 4.06
C PHE A 201 13.04 -19.56 3.42
N ARG A 202 12.91 -20.89 3.27
CA ARG A 202 11.74 -21.52 2.64
C ARG A 202 10.44 -21.21 3.38
N GLY A 203 10.41 -21.30 4.70
CA GLY A 203 9.21 -20.99 5.49
C GLY A 203 8.81 -19.51 5.41
N LYS A 204 9.78 -18.60 5.37
CA LYS A 204 9.51 -17.16 5.22
C LYS A 204 9.13 -16.78 3.81
N VAL A 205 9.69 -17.43 2.78
CA VAL A 205 9.23 -17.28 1.38
C VAL A 205 7.79 -17.73 1.25
N ALA A 206 7.42 -18.90 1.79
CA ALA A 206 6.04 -19.37 1.79
C ALA A 206 5.10 -18.38 2.51
N THR A 207 5.50 -17.89 3.68
CA THR A 207 4.72 -16.88 4.43
C THR A 207 4.60 -15.57 3.65
N PHE A 208 5.67 -15.12 3.00
CA PHE A 208 5.69 -13.93 2.18
C PHE A 208 4.73 -14.06 1.00
N ILE A 209 4.79 -15.16 0.25
CA ILE A 209 3.88 -15.46 -0.87
C ILE A 209 2.43 -15.42 -0.39
N THR A 210 2.12 -16.09 0.73
CA THR A 210 0.76 -16.08 1.30
C THR A 210 0.31 -14.66 1.64
N LYS A 211 1.14 -13.85 2.30
CA LYS A 211 0.78 -12.46 2.65
C LYS A 211 0.60 -11.57 1.41
N MET A 212 1.48 -11.71 0.43
CA MET A 212 1.39 -10.98 -0.83
C MET A 212 0.08 -11.30 -1.56
N ASN A 213 -0.30 -12.58 -1.61
CA ASN A 213 -1.50 -13.03 -2.30
C ASN A 213 -2.79 -12.83 -1.50
N TYR A 214 -2.74 -12.83 -0.16
CA TYR A 214 -3.91 -12.52 0.68
C TYR A 214 -4.41 -11.09 0.43
N ASN A 215 -3.48 -10.18 0.16
CA ASN A 215 -3.78 -8.78 -0.14
C ASN A 215 -4.12 -8.53 -1.62
N LEU A 216 -4.09 -9.56 -2.47
CA LEU A 216 -4.59 -9.56 -3.84
C LEU A 216 -5.98 -10.23 -3.82
N THR A 217 -7.06 -9.45 -3.74
CA THR A 217 -8.42 -9.91 -3.42
C THR A 217 -9.04 -10.92 -4.40
N GLU A 218 -10.03 -11.67 -3.90
CA GLU A 218 -10.95 -12.55 -4.66
C GLU A 218 -11.70 -11.86 -5.80
N THR A 219 -11.83 -10.53 -5.81
CA THR A 219 -12.39 -9.79 -6.94
C THR A 219 -11.62 -10.04 -8.24
N ASP A 220 -10.28 -10.22 -8.17
CA ASP A 220 -9.49 -10.59 -9.36
C ASP A 220 -9.85 -12.01 -9.85
N ARG A 221 -10.26 -12.92 -8.95
CA ARG A 221 -10.72 -14.27 -9.33
C ARG A 221 -12.10 -14.24 -10.01
N SER A 222 -12.98 -13.35 -9.58
CA SER A 222 -14.34 -13.21 -10.12
C SER A 222 -14.39 -12.44 -11.45
N PHE A 223 -13.43 -11.54 -11.71
CA PHE A 223 -13.31 -10.79 -12.97
C PHE A 223 -12.44 -11.47 -14.04
N GLY A 224 -12.03 -12.73 -13.84
CA GLY A 224 -11.18 -13.43 -14.81
C GLY A 224 -9.75 -12.88 -14.92
N LEU A 225 -9.32 -12.03 -13.97
CA LEU A 225 -7.93 -11.61 -13.80
C LEU A 225 -7.19 -12.79 -13.17
N GLY A 226 -6.83 -13.74 -14.03
CA GLY A 226 -6.45 -15.10 -13.70
C GLY A 226 -5.22 -15.24 -12.80
N ARG A 227 -4.83 -16.50 -12.57
CA ARG A 227 -3.64 -16.91 -11.80
C ARG A 227 -2.36 -16.10 -12.13
N GLY A 228 -2.30 -15.46 -13.30
CA GLY A 228 -1.30 -14.50 -13.76
C GLY A 228 -1.01 -13.29 -12.87
N TYR A 229 -1.82 -12.97 -11.86
CA TYR A 229 -1.50 -11.88 -10.92
C TYR A 229 -0.88 -12.35 -9.61
N LEU A 230 -0.86 -13.66 -9.36
CA LEU A 230 -0.38 -14.20 -8.09
C LEU A 230 1.15 -14.15 -8.00
N ILE A 231 1.64 -13.80 -6.83
CA ILE A 231 3.04 -13.98 -6.47
C ILE A 231 3.27 -15.49 -6.24
N ASN A 232 4.27 -16.05 -6.89
CA ASN A 232 4.73 -17.43 -6.74
C ASN A 232 6.25 -17.45 -6.48
N GLU A 233 6.87 -18.61 -6.30
CA GLU A 233 8.31 -18.70 -6.02
C GLU A 233 9.17 -18.01 -7.08
N ARG A 234 8.83 -18.17 -8.37
CA ARG A 234 9.55 -17.53 -9.49
C ARG A 234 9.49 -15.99 -9.42
N ARG A 235 8.33 -15.42 -9.12
CA ARG A 235 8.16 -13.96 -8.93
C ARG A 235 8.79 -13.46 -7.63
N THR A 236 8.71 -14.25 -6.56
CA THR A 236 9.45 -13.95 -5.34
C THR A 236 10.95 -13.92 -5.60
N ARG A 237 11.49 -14.84 -6.39
CA ARG A 237 12.89 -14.80 -6.83
C ARG A 237 13.20 -13.51 -7.57
N LEU A 238 12.40 -13.10 -8.56
CA LEU A 238 12.62 -11.84 -9.28
C LEU A 238 12.71 -10.63 -8.34
N LEU A 239 11.79 -10.54 -7.38
CA LEU A 239 11.78 -9.47 -6.39
C LEU A 239 13.02 -9.52 -5.48
N LEU A 240 13.34 -10.69 -4.91
CA LEU A 240 14.47 -10.83 -3.99
C LEU A 240 15.80 -10.62 -4.72
N SER A 241 15.95 -11.10 -5.96
CA SER A 241 17.13 -10.82 -6.79
C SER A 241 17.29 -9.33 -7.07
N ALA A 242 16.19 -8.62 -7.34
CA ALA A 242 16.23 -7.17 -7.55
C ALA A 242 16.61 -6.40 -6.27
N LEU A 243 16.18 -6.87 -5.09
CA LEU A 243 16.61 -6.35 -3.80
C LEU A 243 18.07 -6.69 -3.47
N ILE A 244 18.61 -7.81 -3.95
CA ILE A 244 20.02 -8.18 -3.75
C ILE A 244 20.96 -7.35 -4.62
N ARG A 245 20.56 -7.01 -5.86
CA ARG A 245 21.36 -6.23 -6.82
C ARG A 245 22.10 -5.01 -6.22
N PRO A 246 21.45 -4.08 -5.48
CA PRO A 246 22.15 -2.92 -4.90
C PRO A 246 23.12 -3.26 -3.75
N ILE A 247 23.14 -4.50 -3.28
CA ILE A 247 23.96 -4.97 -2.15
C ILE A 247 24.81 -6.21 -2.52
N ASP A 248 24.91 -6.58 -3.80
CA ASP A 248 25.68 -7.74 -4.24
C ASP A 248 27.17 -7.40 -4.43
N PRO A 249 28.07 -7.79 -3.52
CA PRO A 249 29.48 -7.41 -3.60
C PRO A 249 30.21 -8.05 -4.79
N GLU A 250 29.67 -9.12 -5.39
CA GLU A 250 30.29 -9.81 -6.54
C GLU A 250 29.94 -9.16 -7.87
N ALA A 251 28.80 -8.45 -7.93
CA ALA A 251 28.39 -7.68 -9.10
C ALA A 251 29.01 -6.27 -9.12
N MET A 252 29.75 -5.90 -8.08
CA MET A 252 30.33 -4.57 -7.87
C MET A 252 31.82 -4.53 -8.18
N GLY A 253 32.28 -3.40 -8.72
CA GLY A 253 33.71 -3.08 -8.78
C GLY A 253 34.32 -2.87 -7.38
N PRO A 254 35.67 -2.87 -7.26
CA PRO A 254 36.37 -2.78 -5.97
C PRO A 254 35.95 -1.57 -5.11
N GLU A 255 35.80 -0.39 -5.72
CA GLU A 255 35.40 0.84 -5.03
C GLU A 255 33.96 0.77 -4.49
N ALA A 256 33.03 0.28 -5.32
CA ALA A 256 31.63 0.11 -4.92
C ALA A 256 31.50 -0.92 -3.80
N ARG A 257 32.29 -2.00 -3.83
CA ARG A 257 32.35 -3.00 -2.76
C ARG A 257 32.90 -2.42 -1.46
N GLN A 258 33.93 -1.56 -1.52
CA GLN A 258 34.46 -0.89 -0.33
C GLN A 258 33.43 0.07 0.27
N THR A 259 32.70 0.81 -0.58
CA THR A 259 31.59 1.66 -0.14
C THR A 259 30.48 0.84 0.52
N LEU A 260 30.07 -0.28 -0.09
CA LEU A 260 29.09 -1.19 0.49
C LEU A 260 29.56 -1.74 1.85
N ALA A 261 30.83 -2.15 1.95
CA ALA A 261 31.43 -2.63 3.20
C ALA A 261 31.47 -1.55 4.28
N ARG A 262 31.71 -0.28 3.91
CA ARG A 262 31.65 0.86 4.83
C ARG A 262 30.22 1.12 5.31
N ASN A 263 29.24 1.03 4.40
CA ASN A 263 27.84 1.31 4.69
C ASN A 263 27.19 0.22 5.54
N LEU A 264 27.42 -1.05 5.20
CA LEU A 264 26.77 -2.18 5.88
C LEU A 264 27.66 -2.81 6.97
N GLY A 265 28.97 -2.88 6.74
CA GLY A 265 29.93 -3.65 7.55
C GLY A 265 30.29 -4.98 6.89
N GLU A 266 31.57 -5.36 6.94
CA GLU A 266 32.12 -6.55 6.24
C GLU A 266 31.40 -7.85 6.60
N GLY A 267 31.09 -8.07 7.88
CA GLY A 267 30.41 -9.29 8.35
C GLY A 267 29.02 -9.51 7.73
N LYS A 268 28.37 -8.46 7.22
CA LYS A 268 27.06 -8.55 6.57
C LYS A 268 27.14 -9.06 5.14
N LEU A 269 28.30 -8.94 4.47
CA LEU A 269 28.49 -9.37 3.08
C LEU A 269 28.37 -10.89 2.93
N ALA A 270 28.89 -11.65 3.89
CA ALA A 270 28.77 -13.11 3.91
C ALA A 270 27.30 -13.57 4.01
N ILE A 271 26.48 -12.85 4.77
CA ILE A 271 25.04 -13.13 4.89
C ILE A 271 24.34 -12.89 3.54
N ILE A 272 24.69 -11.82 2.83
CA ILE A 272 24.14 -11.51 1.52
C ILE A 272 24.49 -12.60 0.51
N GLN A 273 25.74 -13.06 0.48
CA GLN A 273 26.18 -14.15 -0.42
C GLN A 273 25.41 -15.45 -0.15
N ARG A 274 25.24 -15.82 1.13
CA ARG A 274 24.44 -17.00 1.49
C ARG A 274 22.99 -16.87 1.00
N LEU A 275 22.35 -15.72 1.24
CA LEU A 275 20.98 -15.46 0.83
C LEU A 275 20.81 -15.40 -0.68
N LYS A 276 21.81 -14.90 -1.42
CA LYS A 276 21.85 -14.92 -2.88
C LYS A 276 21.79 -16.34 -3.43
N ALA A 277 22.54 -17.28 -2.84
CA ALA A 277 22.49 -18.69 -3.21
C ALA A 277 21.11 -19.32 -2.90
N GLU A 278 20.51 -19.00 -1.76
CA GLU A 278 19.17 -19.47 -1.40
C GLU A 278 18.10 -18.93 -2.38
N VAL A 279 18.18 -17.66 -2.78
CA VAL A 279 17.28 -17.05 -3.77
C VAL A 279 17.43 -17.73 -5.13
N ALA A 280 18.66 -18.04 -5.57
CA ALA A 280 18.88 -18.79 -6.80
C ALA A 280 18.26 -20.20 -6.77
N SER A 281 18.13 -20.81 -5.58
CA SER A 281 17.51 -22.14 -5.42
C SER A 281 15.98 -22.16 -5.57
N LEU A 282 15.32 -21.00 -5.65
CA LEU A 282 13.87 -20.91 -5.87
C LEU A 282 13.45 -21.37 -7.28
N ASP A 283 14.40 -21.50 -8.22
CA ASP A 283 14.13 -22.01 -9.57
C ASP A 283 13.99 -23.54 -9.65
N GLY A 284 14.26 -24.27 -8.57
CA GLY A 284 14.47 -25.72 -8.59
C GLY A 284 13.36 -26.60 -8.00
N GLY A 285 12.16 -26.07 -7.72
CA GLY A 285 11.12 -26.82 -7.01
C GLY A 285 9.74 -26.73 -7.67
N GLY A 286 9.46 -27.63 -8.63
CA GLY A 286 8.12 -28.14 -8.97
C GLY A 286 7.14 -27.18 -9.63
#